data_AF-A0A2E5XJJ9-F1
#
_entry.id   AF-A0A2E5XJJ9-F1
#
_cell.length_a   1.000
_cell.length_b   1.000
_cell.length_c   1.000
_cell.angle_alpha   90.00
_cell.angle_beta   90.00
_cell.angle_gamma   90.00
#
_symmetry.space_group_name_H-M   'P 1'
#
loop_
_entity.id
_entity.type
_entity.pdbx_description
1 polymer ?
#
loop_
_entity_poly.entity_id
_entity_poly.type
_entity_poly.pdbx_seq_one_letter_code
_entity_poly.pdbx_strand_id
1 'polypeptide(L)'
;MIRRFTLLVIAALLGLPAVHAEKPIEVIVYSKTSWFRHPEIGRINGYLAVLGSKHGINVSITEDAKDLSAGNLKQYDLILFNNSTNLGESLTVEERKPIIEWFRSGGGIMVMHAGIVQNGTWPELIEIAGCDFHGDSEYVEARFLVDPEAEGDPIVAGKSREFTYTADWLNFDRTVTGLPGVEVLLRLDEESYIPVRDIPFYKDMKPMGADHPICWRRTLGKGRYLFTGLGHDVRSIDTEFGRPHLLAGIRWTAGRGAKKPEKKGK
;
A
#
# COMPACT_ATOMS: atom_id res chain seq x y z
N MET A 1 69.15 -0.19 45.18
CA MET A 1 68.21 0.77 44.59
C MET A 1 67.57 0.12 43.35
N ILE A 2 66.44 -0.56 43.50
CA ILE A 2 65.68 -1.13 42.36
C ILE A 2 64.21 -0.79 42.60
N ARG A 3 63.68 0.15 41.82
CA ARG A 3 62.27 0.58 41.86
C ARG A 3 61.42 -0.43 41.10
N ARG A 4 60.49 -1.10 41.78
CA ARG A 4 59.41 -1.88 41.16
C ARG A 4 58.33 -0.92 40.67
N PHE A 5 58.12 -0.85 39.36
CA PHE A 5 56.95 -0.20 38.76
C PHE A 5 55.86 -1.25 38.59
N THR A 6 54.78 -1.15 39.37
CA THR A 6 53.56 -1.91 39.16
C THR A 6 52.72 -1.17 38.13
N LEU A 7 52.62 -1.70 36.92
CA LEU A 7 51.77 -1.15 35.86
C LEU A 7 50.33 -1.62 36.12
N LEU A 8 49.45 -0.69 36.52
CA LEU A 8 48.01 -0.95 36.59
C LEU A 8 47.43 -0.80 35.18
N VAL A 9 47.04 -1.90 34.55
CA VAL A 9 46.28 -1.88 33.29
C VAL A 9 44.80 -1.72 33.65
N ILE A 10 44.28 -0.51 33.55
CA ILE A 10 42.84 -0.24 33.62
C ILE A 10 42.27 -0.60 32.24
N ALA A 11 41.63 -1.76 32.13
CA ALA A 11 40.85 -2.12 30.95
C ALA A 11 39.56 -1.26 30.93
N ALA A 12 39.56 -0.20 30.13
CA ALA A 12 38.34 0.54 29.83
C ALA A 12 37.44 -0.33 28.92
N LEU A 13 36.42 -0.96 29.50
CA LEU A 13 35.33 -1.54 28.72
C LEU A 13 34.56 -0.39 28.04
N LEU A 14 34.90 -0.11 26.79
CA LEU A 14 34.07 0.69 25.89
C LEU A 14 32.78 -0.11 25.62
N GLY A 15 31.72 0.18 26.37
CA GLY A 15 30.39 -0.31 26.08
C GLY A 15 29.94 0.27 24.74
N LEU A 16 30.04 -0.52 23.67
CA LEU A 16 29.41 -0.19 22.40
C LEU A 16 27.90 -0.07 22.64
N PRO A 17 27.22 1.00 22.19
CA PRO A 17 25.78 1.09 22.30
C PRO A 17 25.17 -0.10 21.57
N ALA A 18 24.33 -0.86 22.26
CA ALA A 18 23.54 -1.90 21.62
C ALA A 18 22.66 -1.23 20.56
N VAL A 19 23.00 -1.42 19.29
CA VAL A 19 22.12 -1.06 18.18
C VAL A 19 20.91 -1.97 18.30
N HIS A 20 19.85 -1.48 18.94
CA HIS A 20 18.55 -2.14 18.88
C HIS A 20 18.10 -2.09 17.43
N ALA A 21 18.22 -3.22 16.73
CA ALA A 21 17.58 -3.38 15.44
C ALA A 21 16.08 -3.14 15.63
N GLU A 22 15.52 -2.20 14.88
CA GLU A 22 14.09 -1.94 14.91
C GLU A 22 13.36 -3.25 14.55
N LYS A 23 12.32 -3.61 15.32
CA LYS A 23 11.54 -4.83 15.04
C LYS A 23 11.04 -4.77 13.59
N PRO A 24 11.09 -5.85 12.80
CA PRO A 24 10.51 -5.86 11.46
C PRO A 24 9.04 -5.41 11.45
N ILE A 25 8.61 -4.88 10.31
CA ILE A 25 7.18 -4.67 10.01
C ILE A 25 6.58 -6.02 9.65
N GLU A 26 5.46 -6.37 10.26
CA GLU A 26 4.76 -7.63 10.01
C GLU A 26 3.58 -7.40 9.06
N VAL A 27 3.61 -8.00 7.87
CA VAL A 27 2.57 -7.88 6.83
C VAL A 27 1.90 -9.23 6.63
N ILE A 28 0.58 -9.26 6.60
CA ILE A 28 -0.18 -10.39 6.05
C ILE A 28 -0.75 -10.01 4.68
N VAL A 29 -0.28 -10.68 3.64
CA VAL A 29 -0.79 -10.56 2.28
C VAL A 29 -1.94 -11.55 2.11
N TYR A 30 -3.12 -11.03 1.80
CA TYR A 30 -4.28 -11.83 1.43
C TYR A 30 -4.52 -11.70 -0.07
N SER A 31 -4.63 -12.81 -0.80
CA SER A 31 -4.74 -12.83 -2.27
C SER A 31 -5.87 -13.70 -2.85
N LYS A 32 -6.83 -14.14 -2.03
CA LYS A 32 -8.00 -14.89 -2.53
C LYS A 32 -8.90 -13.96 -3.36
N THR A 33 -9.51 -14.52 -4.39
CA THR A 33 -10.38 -13.81 -5.34
C THR A 33 -11.73 -14.51 -5.48
N SER A 34 -12.81 -13.74 -5.58
CA SER A 34 -14.16 -14.24 -5.95
C SER A 34 -14.70 -13.60 -7.24
N TRP A 35 -13.78 -13.14 -8.10
CA TRP A 35 -14.05 -12.65 -9.45
C TRP A 35 -12.85 -12.99 -10.36
N PHE A 36 -12.40 -12.08 -11.23
CA PHE A 36 -11.23 -12.31 -12.09
C PHE A 36 -9.94 -12.49 -11.28
N ARG A 37 -9.27 -13.62 -11.49
CA ARG A 37 -7.99 -13.93 -10.84
C ARG A 37 -6.83 -13.51 -11.73
N HIS A 38 -6.06 -12.52 -11.26
CA HIS A 38 -4.84 -12.07 -11.93
C HIS A 38 -3.78 -13.19 -11.92
N PRO A 39 -3.23 -13.61 -13.08
CA PRO A 39 -2.21 -14.67 -13.13
C PRO A 39 -0.94 -14.34 -12.35
N GLU A 40 -0.61 -13.06 -12.20
CA GLU A 40 0.60 -12.59 -11.52
C GLU A 40 0.52 -12.65 -9.98
N ILE A 41 -0.64 -12.95 -9.36
CA ILE A 41 -0.81 -12.98 -7.90
C ILE A 41 0.31 -13.76 -7.21
N GLY A 42 0.60 -14.98 -7.67
CA GLY A 42 1.65 -15.82 -7.07
C GLY A 42 3.06 -15.22 -7.21
N ARG A 43 3.34 -14.57 -8.36
CA ARG A 43 4.63 -13.91 -8.62
C ARG A 43 4.80 -12.66 -7.78
N ILE A 44 3.75 -11.84 -7.66
CA ILE A 44 3.74 -10.65 -6.80
C ILE A 44 3.89 -11.05 -5.33
N ASN A 45 3.20 -12.09 -4.86
CA ASN A 45 3.36 -12.61 -3.50
C ASN A 45 4.84 -12.96 -3.20
N GLY A 46 5.47 -13.74 -4.08
CA GLY A 46 6.90 -14.08 -3.94
C GLY A 46 7.81 -12.85 -4.01
N TYR A 47 7.52 -11.92 -4.91
CA TYR A 47 8.27 -10.66 -5.03
C TYR A 47 8.16 -9.81 -3.75
N LEU A 48 6.97 -9.64 -3.18
CA LEU A 48 6.75 -8.90 -1.93
C LEU A 48 7.55 -9.52 -0.77
N ALA A 49 7.57 -10.85 -0.66
CA ALA A 49 8.36 -11.54 0.36
C ALA A 49 9.87 -11.30 0.20
N VAL A 50 10.40 -11.42 -1.03
CA VAL A 50 11.82 -11.17 -1.31
C VAL A 50 12.18 -9.72 -1.07
N LEU A 51 11.39 -8.78 -1.58
CA LEU A 51 11.61 -7.35 -1.38
C LEU A 51 11.55 -7.01 0.12
N GLY A 52 10.52 -7.47 0.82
CA GLY A 52 10.33 -7.21 2.25
C GLY A 52 11.51 -7.69 3.11
N SER A 53 12.00 -8.92 2.85
CA SER A 53 13.12 -9.51 3.61
C SER A 53 14.40 -8.66 3.58
N LYS A 54 14.62 -7.91 2.49
CA LYS A 54 15.76 -7.01 2.31
C LYS A 54 15.60 -5.66 3.03
N HIS A 55 14.40 -5.37 3.54
CA HIS A 55 14.02 -4.05 4.04
C HIS A 55 13.38 -4.09 5.44
N GLY A 56 13.57 -5.17 6.20
CA GLY A 56 13.02 -5.30 7.55
C GLY A 56 11.50 -5.40 7.56
N ILE A 57 10.92 -6.05 6.55
CA ILE A 57 9.49 -6.33 6.43
C ILE A 57 9.33 -7.84 6.29
N ASN A 58 8.65 -8.45 7.25
CA ASN A 58 8.24 -9.84 7.20
C ASN A 58 6.89 -9.93 6.50
N VAL A 59 6.78 -10.86 5.55
CA VAL A 59 5.57 -11.02 4.73
C VAL A 59 5.07 -12.46 4.87
N SER A 60 3.90 -12.60 5.48
CA SER A 60 3.09 -13.82 5.47
C SER A 60 2.11 -13.75 4.31
N ILE A 61 1.89 -14.85 3.59
CA ILE A 61 0.97 -14.91 2.45
C ILE A 61 -0.12 -15.93 2.75
N THR A 62 -1.36 -15.58 2.46
CA THR A 62 -2.50 -16.48 2.65
C THR A 62 -3.63 -16.25 1.65
N GLU A 63 -4.41 -17.30 1.44
CA GLU A 63 -5.74 -17.25 0.82
C GLU A 63 -6.81 -17.84 1.76
N ASP A 64 -6.44 -18.22 2.99
CA ASP A 64 -7.35 -18.74 4.02
C ASP A 64 -7.83 -17.59 4.92
N ALA A 65 -9.15 -17.39 4.97
CA ALA A 65 -9.78 -16.36 5.77
C ALA A 65 -9.55 -16.53 7.28
N LYS A 66 -9.25 -17.76 7.76
CA LYS A 66 -8.97 -18.04 9.17
C LYS A 66 -7.73 -17.29 9.69
N ASP A 67 -6.79 -16.99 8.80
CA ASP A 67 -5.59 -16.23 9.13
C ASP A 67 -5.91 -14.74 9.38
N LEU A 68 -7.09 -14.26 9.00
CA LEU A 68 -7.56 -12.90 9.29
C LEU A 68 -8.42 -12.83 10.57
N SER A 69 -8.36 -13.85 11.43
CA SER A 69 -9.04 -13.85 12.72
C SER A 69 -8.48 -12.78 13.68
N ALA A 70 -9.32 -12.29 14.60
CA ALA A 70 -8.95 -11.26 15.58
C ALA A 70 -7.71 -11.62 16.43
N GLY A 71 -7.50 -12.91 16.71
CA GLY A 71 -6.33 -13.38 17.44
C GLY A 71 -5.05 -13.25 16.62
N ASN A 72 -5.10 -13.70 15.36
CA ASN A 72 -3.93 -13.70 14.47
C ASN A 72 -3.56 -12.29 14.03
N LEU A 73 -4.54 -11.41 13.77
CA LEU A 73 -4.27 -10.03 13.32
C LEU A 73 -3.46 -9.18 14.32
N LYS A 74 -3.38 -9.59 15.61
CA LYS A 74 -2.56 -8.88 16.62
C LYS A 74 -1.06 -8.92 16.34
N GLN A 75 -0.59 -9.87 15.52
CA GLN A 75 0.84 -9.99 15.20
C GLN A 75 1.25 -9.15 13.98
N TYR A 76 0.29 -8.62 13.23
CA TYR A 76 0.53 -7.88 11.99
C TYR A 76 0.33 -6.37 12.17
N ASP A 77 1.16 -5.59 11.49
CA ASP A 77 1.07 -4.13 11.42
C ASP A 77 0.10 -3.69 10.30
N LEU A 78 0.02 -4.47 9.21
CA LEU A 78 -0.93 -4.24 8.11
C LEU A 78 -1.41 -5.55 7.43
N ILE A 79 -2.61 -5.48 6.87
CA ILE A 79 -3.10 -6.40 5.83
C ILE A 79 -2.78 -5.77 4.48
N LEU A 80 -2.24 -6.54 3.54
CA LEU A 80 -2.06 -6.12 2.15
C LEU A 80 -2.93 -6.98 1.24
N PHE A 81 -3.91 -6.37 0.58
CA PHE A 81 -4.74 -7.03 -0.42
C PHE A 81 -4.05 -6.99 -1.79
N ASN A 82 -3.47 -8.11 -2.20
CA ASN A 82 -2.79 -8.25 -3.49
C ASN A 82 -3.77 -8.79 -4.54
N ASN A 83 -4.34 -7.90 -5.34
CA ASN A 83 -5.25 -8.25 -6.44
C ASN A 83 -6.44 -9.14 -6.03
N SER A 84 -6.87 -9.02 -4.77
CA SER A 84 -7.99 -9.76 -4.19
C SER A 84 -9.31 -9.19 -4.66
N THR A 85 -9.73 -9.52 -5.88
CA THR A 85 -11.00 -9.03 -6.43
C THR A 85 -12.18 -9.61 -5.68
N ASN A 86 -13.21 -8.80 -5.48
CA ASN A 86 -14.46 -9.17 -4.83
C ASN A 86 -14.22 -9.78 -3.44
N LEU A 87 -13.60 -8.99 -2.56
CA LEU A 87 -13.29 -9.39 -1.19
C LEU A 87 -14.54 -9.73 -0.40
N GLY A 88 -15.65 -9.04 -0.67
CA GLY A 88 -16.92 -9.35 -0.06
C GLY A 88 -17.34 -10.80 -0.36
N GLU A 89 -17.31 -11.26 -1.61
CA GLU A 89 -17.63 -12.67 -1.87
C GLU A 89 -16.49 -13.64 -1.48
N SER A 90 -15.29 -13.16 -1.16
CA SER A 90 -14.15 -14.00 -0.73
C SER A 90 -14.13 -14.28 0.77
N LEU A 91 -14.70 -13.36 1.55
CA LEU A 91 -14.76 -13.34 3.02
C LEU A 91 -16.22 -13.22 3.46
N THR A 92 -16.70 -14.15 4.28
CA THR A 92 -18.04 -14.07 4.88
C THR A 92 -18.20 -12.84 5.77
N VAL A 93 -19.45 -12.45 6.07
CA VAL A 93 -19.74 -11.31 6.95
C VAL A 93 -19.07 -11.48 8.33
N GLU A 94 -19.02 -12.70 8.84
CA GLU A 94 -18.37 -13.07 10.10
C GLU A 94 -16.85 -12.90 10.05
N GLU A 95 -16.21 -13.25 8.94
CA GLU A 95 -14.76 -13.12 8.73
C GLU A 95 -14.32 -11.66 8.52
N ARG A 96 -15.21 -10.80 8.03
CA ARG A 96 -14.94 -9.36 7.84
C ARG A 96 -14.93 -8.56 9.14
N LYS A 97 -15.77 -8.93 10.12
CA LYS A 97 -15.88 -8.25 11.42
C LYS A 97 -14.53 -8.03 12.11
N PRO A 98 -13.69 -9.06 12.33
CA PRO A 98 -12.40 -8.87 13.01
C PRO A 98 -11.44 -7.94 12.25
N ILE A 99 -11.51 -7.92 10.91
CA ILE A 99 -10.69 -7.03 10.07
C ILE A 99 -11.07 -5.56 10.33
N ILE A 100 -12.37 -5.25 10.31
CA ILE A 100 -12.87 -3.89 10.54
C ILE A 100 -12.61 -3.42 11.97
N GLU A 101 -12.81 -4.29 12.97
CA GLU A 101 -12.52 -3.98 14.37
C GLU A 101 -11.02 -3.72 14.59
N TRP A 102 -10.16 -4.55 14.01
CA TRP A 102 -8.72 -4.39 14.07
C TRP A 102 -8.25 -3.10 13.36
N PHE A 103 -8.80 -2.79 12.18
CA PHE A 103 -8.55 -1.52 11.48
C PHE A 103 -8.93 -0.31 12.35
N ARG A 104 -10.15 -0.30 12.92
CA ARG A 104 -10.62 0.77 13.83
C ARG A 104 -9.75 0.91 15.08
N SER A 105 -9.10 -0.18 15.50
CA SER A 105 -8.19 -0.21 16.64
C SER A 105 -6.78 0.34 16.34
N GLY A 106 -6.46 0.59 15.06
CA GLY A 106 -5.16 1.11 14.63
C GLY A 106 -4.45 0.27 13.59
N GLY A 107 -5.06 -0.81 13.09
CA GLY A 107 -4.51 -1.63 12.01
C GLY A 107 -4.41 -0.89 10.67
N GLY A 108 -3.46 -1.32 9.84
CA GLY A 108 -3.26 -0.80 8.49
C GLY A 108 -3.88 -1.71 7.41
N ILE A 109 -4.48 -1.12 6.38
CA ILE A 109 -4.90 -1.84 5.17
C ILE A 109 -4.22 -1.20 3.97
N MET A 110 -3.45 -1.97 3.21
CA MET A 110 -2.90 -1.56 1.92
C MET A 110 -3.59 -2.35 0.81
N VAL A 111 -4.00 -1.68 -0.25
CA VAL A 111 -4.66 -2.28 -1.40
C VAL A 111 -3.84 -2.01 -2.65
N MET A 112 -3.52 -3.07 -3.38
CA MET A 112 -2.82 -2.98 -4.66
C MET A 112 -3.76 -3.34 -5.80
N HIS A 113 -3.74 -2.49 -6.83
CA HIS A 113 -4.39 -2.70 -8.12
C HIS A 113 -5.79 -3.32 -7.96
N ALA A 114 -5.98 -4.58 -8.35
CA ALA A 114 -7.30 -5.20 -8.41
C ALA A 114 -7.92 -5.54 -7.04
N GLY A 115 -7.22 -5.30 -5.92
CA GLY A 115 -7.79 -5.47 -4.59
C GLY A 115 -8.97 -4.53 -4.29
N ILE A 116 -9.16 -3.46 -5.09
CA ILE A 116 -10.32 -2.56 -5.01
C ILE A 116 -11.51 -3.02 -5.86
N VAL A 117 -11.35 -4.04 -6.71
CA VAL A 117 -12.32 -4.39 -7.75
C VAL A 117 -13.49 -5.18 -7.18
N GLN A 118 -14.72 -4.73 -7.45
CA GLN A 118 -15.99 -5.43 -7.19
C GLN A 118 -16.25 -5.64 -5.68
N ASN A 119 -15.93 -4.64 -4.86
CA ASN A 119 -16.08 -4.75 -3.41
C ASN A 119 -17.46 -4.30 -2.88
N GLY A 120 -18.42 -3.99 -3.75
CA GLY A 120 -19.76 -3.54 -3.38
C GLY A 120 -20.55 -4.42 -2.40
N THR A 121 -20.20 -5.71 -2.25
CA THR A 121 -20.82 -6.60 -1.25
C THR A 121 -20.21 -6.46 0.15
N TRP A 122 -19.19 -5.61 0.33
CA TRP A 122 -18.59 -5.22 1.62
C TRP A 122 -18.64 -3.70 1.82
N PRO A 123 -19.77 -3.14 2.28
CA PRO A 123 -19.98 -1.69 2.40
C PRO A 123 -18.95 -0.98 3.28
N GLU A 124 -18.48 -1.59 4.36
CA GLU A 124 -17.47 -0.98 5.23
C GLU A 124 -16.11 -0.81 4.54
N LEU A 125 -15.73 -1.74 3.66
CA LEU A 125 -14.51 -1.61 2.88
C LEU A 125 -14.65 -0.51 1.82
N ILE A 126 -15.82 -0.40 1.17
CA ILE A 126 -16.14 0.71 0.26
C ILE A 126 -16.10 2.04 0.99
N GLU A 127 -16.67 2.12 2.19
CA GLU A 127 -16.61 3.34 3.01
C GLU A 127 -15.16 3.72 3.32
N ILE A 128 -14.31 2.75 3.65
CA ILE A 128 -12.88 2.97 3.93
C ILE A 128 -12.15 3.45 2.67
N ALA A 129 -12.30 2.71 1.56
CA ALA A 129 -11.63 2.99 0.28
C ALA A 129 -12.06 4.33 -0.32
N GLY A 130 -13.35 4.64 -0.25
CA GLY A 130 -13.99 5.84 -0.78
C GLY A 130 -14.63 5.67 -2.16
N CYS A 131 -14.35 4.57 -2.87
CA CYS A 131 -14.85 4.26 -4.20
C CYS A 131 -14.81 2.74 -4.48
N ASP A 132 -15.38 2.32 -5.61
CA ASP A 132 -15.25 0.97 -6.19
C ASP A 132 -14.79 1.07 -7.65
N PHE A 133 -14.39 -0.06 -8.23
CA PHE A 133 -13.94 -0.17 -9.61
C PHE A 133 -15.01 0.18 -10.64
N HIS A 134 -14.59 0.84 -11.72
CA HIS A 134 -15.48 1.26 -12.80
C HIS A 134 -14.80 1.28 -14.17
N GLY A 135 -14.05 0.23 -14.47
CA GLY A 135 -13.39 0.02 -15.76
C GLY A 135 -11.88 0.20 -15.69
N ASP A 136 -11.18 -0.22 -16.73
CA ASP A 136 -9.72 -0.12 -16.83
C ASP A 136 -9.28 0.18 -18.26
N SER A 137 -8.00 0.47 -18.40
CA SER A 137 -7.30 0.69 -19.67
C SER A 137 -6.56 -0.58 -20.12
N GLU A 138 -5.97 -0.54 -21.33
CA GLU A 138 -4.94 -1.52 -21.68
C GLU A 138 -3.67 -1.26 -20.87
N TYR A 139 -2.72 -2.20 -20.91
CA TYR A 139 -1.37 -1.96 -20.41
C TYR A 139 -0.69 -0.85 -21.23
N VAL A 140 -0.65 0.38 -20.71
CA VAL A 140 -0.29 1.58 -21.47
C VAL A 140 0.49 2.58 -20.62
N GLU A 141 1.34 3.38 -21.28
CA GLU A 141 1.99 4.51 -20.63
C GLU A 141 0.96 5.62 -20.38
N ALA A 142 1.00 6.20 -19.18
CA ALA A 142 0.23 7.38 -18.81
C ALA A 142 1.12 8.36 -18.05
N ARG A 143 0.73 9.64 -18.08
CA ARG A 143 1.34 10.69 -17.27
C ARG A 143 0.72 10.67 -15.86
N PHE A 144 1.58 10.48 -14.86
CA PHE A 144 1.26 10.72 -13.46
C PHE A 144 1.44 12.19 -13.13
N LEU A 145 0.49 12.73 -12.37
CA LEU A 145 0.54 14.05 -11.76
C LEU A 145 0.71 13.86 -10.25
N VAL A 146 1.76 14.45 -9.69
CA VAL A 146 2.03 14.44 -8.24
C VAL A 146 1.17 15.51 -7.60
N ASP A 147 0.40 15.17 -6.57
CA ASP A 147 -0.35 16.17 -5.82
C ASP A 147 0.64 17.18 -5.20
N PRO A 148 0.40 18.50 -5.32
CA PRO A 148 1.31 19.50 -4.76
C PRO A 148 1.58 19.33 -3.26
N GLU A 149 0.60 18.82 -2.50
CA GLU A 149 0.80 18.52 -1.07
C GLU A 149 1.51 17.18 -0.83
N ALA A 150 1.68 16.35 -1.84
CA ALA A 150 2.46 15.12 -1.77
C ALA A 150 3.92 15.29 -2.21
N GLU A 151 4.34 16.46 -2.70
CA GLU A 151 5.74 16.70 -3.06
C GLU A 151 6.68 16.47 -1.85
N GLY A 152 7.69 15.62 -2.05
CA GLY A 152 8.61 15.20 -0.99
C GLY A 152 8.07 14.11 -0.07
N ASP A 153 6.84 13.63 -0.25
CA ASP A 153 6.35 12.44 0.46
C ASP A 153 7.15 11.20 0.03
N PRO A 154 7.60 10.33 0.96
CA PRO A 154 8.33 9.12 0.60
C PRO A 154 7.59 8.21 -0.39
N ILE A 155 6.25 8.22 -0.39
CA ILE A 155 5.43 7.40 -1.30
C ILE A 155 5.55 7.89 -2.75
N VAL A 156 5.79 9.18 -2.98
CA VAL A 156 6.05 9.69 -4.36
C VAL A 156 7.51 9.52 -4.78
N ALA A 157 8.34 8.89 -3.93
CA ALA A 157 9.68 8.40 -4.27
C ALA A 157 10.58 9.42 -4.98
N GLY A 158 10.57 10.66 -4.51
CA GLY A 158 11.40 11.75 -5.04
C GLY A 158 10.91 12.35 -6.37
N LYS A 159 9.73 11.95 -6.85
CA LYS A 159 9.05 12.59 -7.98
C LYS A 159 8.34 13.87 -7.53
N SER A 160 8.28 14.84 -8.44
CA SER A 160 7.64 16.13 -8.25
C SER A 160 6.90 16.52 -9.53
N ARG A 161 5.81 17.27 -9.41
CA ARG A 161 4.96 17.73 -10.53
C ARG A 161 4.36 16.62 -11.39
N GLU A 162 5.14 15.98 -12.26
CA GLU A 162 4.66 14.95 -13.19
C GLU A 162 5.79 14.04 -13.68
N PHE A 163 5.42 12.83 -14.13
CA PHE A 163 6.31 11.87 -14.79
C PHE A 163 5.47 10.82 -15.54
N THR A 164 6.05 10.10 -16.49
CA THR A 164 5.34 8.98 -17.14
C THR A 164 5.58 7.66 -16.42
N TYR A 165 4.61 6.77 -16.49
CA TYR A 165 4.71 5.41 -15.99
C TYR A 165 3.87 4.48 -16.87
N THR A 166 4.29 3.22 -17.02
CA THR A 166 3.55 2.21 -17.79
C THR A 166 3.02 1.13 -16.87
N ALA A 167 1.71 0.93 -16.88
CA ALA A 167 1.01 -0.15 -16.18
C ALA A 167 -0.40 -0.34 -16.76
N ASP A 168 -1.21 -1.13 -16.08
CA ASP A 168 -2.65 -1.22 -16.29
C ASP A 168 -3.36 -0.28 -15.30
N TRP A 169 -4.18 0.64 -15.82
CA TRP A 169 -4.83 1.69 -15.03
C TRP A 169 -6.31 1.44 -14.81
N LEU A 170 -6.74 1.55 -13.55
CA LEU A 170 -8.13 1.39 -13.12
C LEU A 170 -8.85 2.74 -13.03
N ASN A 171 -10.14 2.75 -13.35
CA ASN A 171 -11.10 3.82 -13.11
C ASN A 171 -12.01 3.46 -11.94
N PHE A 172 -12.67 4.47 -11.37
CA PHE A 172 -13.50 4.30 -10.18
C PHE A 172 -14.90 4.91 -10.37
N ASP A 173 -15.85 4.48 -9.55
CA ASP A 173 -17.24 4.94 -9.66
C ASP A 173 -17.41 6.42 -9.23
N ARG A 174 -16.47 6.92 -8.43
CA ARG A 174 -16.37 8.30 -7.95
C ARG A 174 -14.94 8.67 -7.56
N THR A 175 -14.63 9.96 -7.54
CA THR A 175 -13.38 10.45 -6.96
C THR A 175 -13.38 10.39 -5.44
N VAL A 176 -12.21 10.10 -4.86
CA VAL A 176 -11.95 10.16 -3.43
C VAL A 176 -11.48 11.55 -2.96
N THR A 177 -11.14 12.44 -3.89
CA THR A 177 -10.67 13.80 -3.57
C THR A 177 -11.71 14.54 -2.72
N GLY A 178 -11.25 15.16 -1.64
CA GLY A 178 -12.10 15.93 -0.73
C GLY A 178 -12.86 15.10 0.31
N LEU A 179 -12.83 13.77 0.24
CA LEU A 179 -13.37 12.94 1.31
C LEU A 179 -12.60 13.15 2.62
N PRO A 180 -13.28 13.18 3.79
CA PRO A 180 -12.61 13.35 5.06
C PRO A 180 -11.52 12.31 5.31
N GLY A 181 -10.34 12.82 5.68
CA GLY A 181 -9.16 12.02 6.00
C GLY A 181 -8.41 11.47 4.79
N VAL A 182 -8.85 11.74 3.55
CA VAL A 182 -8.14 11.33 2.31
C VAL A 182 -7.06 12.34 1.95
N GLU A 183 -5.88 11.83 1.62
CA GLU A 183 -4.80 12.55 0.96
C GLU A 183 -4.51 11.85 -0.38
N VAL A 184 -4.78 12.54 -1.48
CA VAL A 184 -4.39 12.07 -2.83
C VAL A 184 -2.90 12.35 -3.03
N LEU A 185 -2.16 11.37 -3.53
CA LEU A 185 -0.71 11.46 -3.73
C LEU A 185 -0.36 11.53 -5.21
N LEU A 186 -1.04 10.73 -6.03
CA LEU A 186 -0.83 10.64 -7.48
C LEU A 186 -2.18 10.62 -8.19
N ARG A 187 -2.24 11.33 -9.31
CA ARG A 187 -3.34 11.26 -10.28
C ARG A 187 -2.83 10.76 -11.62
N LEU A 188 -3.72 10.15 -12.39
CA LEU A 188 -3.53 9.94 -13.82
C LEU A 188 -4.01 11.16 -14.59
N ASP A 189 -3.30 11.49 -15.66
CA ASP A 189 -3.73 12.46 -16.65
C ASP A 189 -4.35 11.73 -17.84
N GLU A 190 -5.68 11.72 -17.91
CA GLU A 190 -6.41 11.02 -18.97
C GLU A 190 -6.24 11.63 -20.37
N GLU A 191 -5.64 12.82 -20.52
CA GLU A 191 -5.27 13.33 -21.85
C GLU A 191 -4.06 12.59 -22.45
N SER A 192 -3.35 11.78 -21.65
CA SER A 192 -2.13 11.08 -22.06
C SER A 192 -2.35 9.64 -22.55
N TYR A 193 -3.55 9.07 -22.38
CA TYR A 193 -3.84 7.67 -22.70
C TYR A 193 -5.33 7.43 -22.93
N ILE A 194 -5.72 6.19 -23.29
CA ILE A 194 -7.13 5.80 -23.41
C ILE A 194 -7.56 5.15 -22.07
N PRO A 195 -8.43 5.80 -21.28
CA PRO A 195 -8.71 5.39 -19.90
C PRO A 195 -9.60 4.16 -19.79
N VAL A 196 -10.48 3.91 -20.75
CA VAL A 196 -11.39 2.75 -20.75
C VAL A 196 -11.23 1.98 -22.04
N ARG A 197 -10.99 0.67 -21.93
CA ARG A 197 -10.91 -0.23 -23.09
C ARG A 197 -12.24 -0.35 -23.81
N ASP A 198 -12.19 -0.38 -25.14
CA ASP A 198 -13.35 -0.66 -25.98
C ASP A 198 -13.60 -2.17 -26.08
N ILE A 199 -14.25 -2.72 -25.05
CA ILE A 199 -14.62 -4.14 -24.99
C ILE A 199 -16.12 -4.31 -24.68
N PRO A 200 -16.78 -5.38 -25.19
CA PRO A 200 -18.22 -5.57 -25.00
C PRO A 200 -18.70 -5.63 -23.55
N PHE A 201 -17.80 -5.95 -22.62
CA PHE A 201 -18.09 -6.02 -21.18
C PHE A 201 -18.18 -4.64 -20.50
N TYR A 202 -17.66 -3.57 -21.13
CA TYR A 202 -17.51 -2.23 -20.54
C TYR A 202 -18.47 -1.18 -21.08
N LYS A 203 -19.66 -1.59 -21.55
CA LYS A 203 -20.65 -0.67 -22.13
C LYS A 203 -21.03 0.52 -21.23
N ASP A 204 -20.99 0.32 -19.91
CA ASP A 204 -21.38 1.32 -18.92
C ASP A 204 -20.20 1.88 -18.11
N MET A 205 -18.96 1.49 -18.44
CA MET A 205 -17.76 1.99 -17.77
C MET A 205 -17.35 3.34 -18.37
N LYS A 206 -16.83 4.24 -17.53
CA LYS A 206 -16.45 5.59 -17.96
C LYS A 206 -15.12 6.04 -17.34
N PRO A 207 -14.41 6.95 -18.02
CA PRO A 207 -13.29 7.68 -17.44
C PRO A 207 -13.66 8.43 -16.15
N MET A 208 -12.65 8.71 -15.34
CA MET A 208 -12.70 9.61 -14.18
C MET A 208 -12.65 11.09 -14.60
N GLY A 209 -12.05 11.39 -15.75
CA GLY A 209 -11.86 12.74 -16.26
C GLY A 209 -10.72 13.48 -15.55
N ALA A 210 -10.91 14.79 -15.32
CA ALA A 210 -9.86 15.68 -14.81
C ALA A 210 -9.35 15.35 -13.39
N ASP A 211 -10.09 14.56 -12.61
CA ASP A 211 -9.68 14.13 -11.28
C ASP A 211 -9.68 12.61 -11.18
N HIS A 212 -8.54 12.02 -11.53
CA HIS A 212 -8.30 10.57 -11.48
C HIS A 212 -7.24 10.18 -10.44
N PRO A 213 -7.55 10.18 -9.14
CA PRO A 213 -6.63 9.64 -8.13
C PRO A 213 -6.29 8.18 -8.41
N ILE A 214 -4.99 7.85 -8.49
CA ILE A 214 -4.51 6.47 -8.68
C ILE A 214 -3.62 5.99 -7.51
N CYS A 215 -3.23 6.91 -6.63
CA CYS A 215 -2.67 6.57 -5.33
C CYS A 215 -3.17 7.57 -4.30
N TRP A 216 -3.79 7.06 -3.24
CA TRP A 216 -4.24 7.86 -2.12
C TRP A 216 -4.07 7.09 -0.83
N ARG A 217 -4.02 7.84 0.26
CA ARG A 217 -4.06 7.30 1.61
C ARG A 217 -5.19 7.93 2.39
N ARG A 218 -5.67 7.24 3.41
CA ARG A 218 -6.75 7.70 4.26
C ARG A 218 -6.53 7.32 5.70
N THR A 219 -6.76 8.26 6.61
CA THR A 219 -6.85 7.97 8.03
C THR A 219 -8.31 8.06 8.47
N LEU A 220 -8.83 6.99 9.09
CA LEU A 220 -10.19 6.92 9.63
C LEU A 220 -10.14 6.48 11.08
N GLY A 221 -10.37 7.41 12.00
CA GLY A 221 -10.08 7.20 13.42
C GLY A 221 -8.61 6.86 13.61
N LYS A 222 -8.29 5.65 14.07
CA LYS A 222 -6.91 5.15 14.23
C LYS A 222 -6.43 4.33 13.03
N GLY A 223 -7.34 3.90 12.15
CA GLY A 223 -7.03 3.04 11.02
C GLY A 223 -6.34 3.82 9.90
N ARG A 224 -5.46 3.13 9.18
CA ARG A 224 -4.71 3.68 8.03
C ARG A 224 -4.99 2.83 6.80
N TYR A 225 -5.53 3.46 5.77
CA TYR A 225 -5.79 2.83 4.48
C TYR A 225 -4.88 3.45 3.42
N LEU A 226 -4.27 2.64 2.57
CA LEU A 226 -3.54 3.12 1.41
C LEU A 226 -3.93 2.31 0.18
N PHE A 227 -4.22 2.99 -0.91
CA PHE A 227 -4.41 2.38 -2.21
C PHE A 227 -3.30 2.83 -3.16
N THR A 228 -2.83 1.88 -3.97
CA THR A 228 -2.02 2.17 -5.16
C THR A 228 -2.56 1.37 -6.34
N GLY A 229 -2.72 2.04 -7.48
CA GLY A 229 -3.11 1.39 -8.74
C GLY A 229 -2.02 0.52 -9.34
N LEU A 230 -0.78 0.59 -8.82
CA LEU A 230 0.31 -0.29 -9.23
C LEU A 230 0.13 -1.71 -8.69
N GLY A 231 0.72 -2.68 -9.38
CA GLY A 231 0.70 -4.08 -8.96
C GLY A 231 -0.18 -4.99 -9.81
N HIS A 232 -0.50 -4.61 -11.05
CA HIS A 232 -1.05 -5.57 -12.03
C HIS A 232 -0.10 -6.75 -12.26
N ASP A 233 1.20 -6.44 -12.32
CA ASP A 233 2.29 -7.40 -12.50
C ASP A 233 3.58 -6.94 -11.79
N VAL A 234 4.59 -7.82 -11.73
CA VAL A 234 5.89 -7.48 -11.14
C VAL A 234 6.59 -6.35 -11.92
N ARG A 235 6.37 -6.22 -13.23
CA ARG A 235 7.01 -5.18 -14.07
C ARG A 235 6.57 -3.77 -13.65
N SER A 236 5.34 -3.63 -13.17
CA SER A 236 4.77 -2.36 -12.68
C SER A 236 5.28 -1.97 -11.29
N ILE A 237 5.95 -2.86 -10.56
CA ILE A 237 6.40 -2.63 -9.17
C ILE A 237 7.90 -2.86 -8.93
N ASP A 238 8.59 -3.57 -9.81
CA ASP A 238 10.05 -3.70 -9.80
C ASP A 238 10.72 -2.70 -10.73
N THR A 239 10.55 -1.42 -10.40
CA THR A 239 11.16 -0.30 -11.11
C THR A 239 11.86 0.62 -10.12
N GLU A 240 12.62 1.60 -10.63
CA GLU A 240 13.27 2.62 -9.78
C GLU A 240 12.27 3.42 -8.95
N PHE A 241 11.04 3.59 -9.43
CA PHE A 241 9.95 4.25 -8.70
C PHE A 241 9.11 3.26 -7.89
N GLY A 242 8.70 2.14 -8.49
CA GLY A 242 7.78 1.17 -7.90
C GLY A 242 8.30 0.54 -6.61
N ARG A 243 9.60 0.21 -6.56
CA ARG A 243 10.24 -0.35 -5.35
C ARG A 243 10.14 0.60 -4.14
N PRO A 244 10.69 1.82 -4.19
CA PRO A 244 10.57 2.76 -3.07
C PRO A 244 9.12 3.17 -2.79
N HIS A 245 8.27 3.30 -3.81
CA HIS A 245 6.83 3.57 -3.64
C HIS A 245 6.14 2.52 -2.77
N LEU A 246 6.31 1.22 -3.09
CA LEU A 246 5.73 0.14 -2.30
C LEU A 246 6.29 0.09 -0.88
N LEU A 247 7.61 0.22 -0.72
CA LEU A 247 8.25 0.19 0.59
C LEU A 247 7.76 1.35 1.47
N ALA A 248 7.64 2.55 0.91
CA ALA A 248 7.12 3.71 1.61
C ALA A 248 5.63 3.54 1.95
N GLY A 249 4.82 3.00 1.03
CA GLY A 249 3.41 2.70 1.25
C GLY A 249 3.19 1.68 2.37
N ILE A 250 3.95 0.59 2.39
CA ILE A 250 3.93 -0.42 3.46
C ILE A 250 4.31 0.23 4.80
N ARG A 251 5.40 1.02 4.84
CA ARG A 251 5.85 1.69 6.08
C ARG A 251 4.80 2.66 6.62
N TRP A 252 4.23 3.50 5.76
CA TRP A 252 3.19 4.45 6.18
C TRP A 252 1.96 3.71 6.73
N THR A 253 1.50 2.68 6.01
CA THR A 253 0.32 1.89 6.41
C THR A 253 0.57 1.14 7.72
N ALA A 254 1.79 0.65 7.95
CA ALA A 254 2.23 0.07 9.23
C ALA A 254 2.30 1.08 10.40
N GLY A 255 2.13 2.38 10.15
CA GLY A 255 2.30 3.43 11.16
C GLY A 255 3.77 3.76 11.45
N ARG A 256 4.70 3.34 10.57
CA ARG A 256 6.16 3.57 10.68
C ARG A 256 6.71 4.47 9.58
N GLY A 257 5.84 5.13 8.83
CA GLY A 257 6.23 6.12 7.82
C GLY A 257 6.76 7.40 8.47
N ALA A 258 7.68 8.09 7.80
CA ALA A 258 8.07 9.43 8.20
C ALA A 258 6.83 10.33 8.18
N LYS A 259 6.57 11.03 9.30
CA LYS A 259 5.56 12.10 9.29
C LYS A 259 6.08 13.22 8.39
N LYS A 260 5.19 13.80 7.58
CA LYS A 260 5.50 15.02 6.81
C LYS A 260 6.10 16.04 7.79
N PRO A 261 7.28 16.63 7.53
CA PRO A 261 7.79 17.70 8.38
C PRO A 261 6.72 18.79 8.43
N GLU A 262 6.32 19.23 9.63
CA GLU A 262 5.42 20.36 9.75
C GLU A 262 6.00 21.53 8.93
N LYS A 263 5.21 22.07 7.99
CA LYS A 263 5.54 23.33 7.31
C LYS A 263 5.69 24.36 8.44
N LYS A 264 6.94 24.73 8.79
CA LYS A 264 7.19 25.84 9.70
C LYS A 264 6.48 27.05 9.11
N GLY A 265 5.41 27.50 9.77
CA GLY A 265 4.68 28.69 9.36
C GLY A 265 5.64 29.86 9.17
N LYS A 266 5.52 30.54 8.04
CA LYS A 266 6.03 31.90 7.89
C LYS A 266 5.00 32.87 8.45
#